data_AF-A0A972A7I4-F1
#
_entry.id   AF-A0A972A7I4-F1
#
_cell.length_a   1.000
_cell.length_b   1.000
_cell.length_c   1.000
_cell.angle_alpha   90.00
_cell.angle_beta   90.00
_cell.angle_gamma   90.00
#
_symmetry.space_group_name_H-M   'P 1'
#
loop_
_entity.id
_entity.type
_entity.pdbx_description
1 polymer ?
#
loop_
_entity_poly.entity_id
_entity_poly.type
_entity_poly.pdbx_seq_one_letter_code
_entity_poly.pdbx_strand_id
1 'polypeptide(L)'
;MLDDAVAVNLLKMIDSDRSINLDANVPSYEIRLLGEKGNNLDRVQLSELNTYANARTAIDNALNIKKSNRSESSKVGCLYVIGGDKLSGNTCLVDALRNKAFYRKYWTSNEVRKELMKAATQAYTDVTGVDNNSLMAAINAYYDLMQDYIDPDSFNGTSSLTREEFYALVYKSEHGVEELELDEFFADAVGGETELTIYAQEVDEYGFLSVLNKSLDEVGFKGSITRAEAIFICCIIKLDKVATKIPHFCK
;
A
#
# COMPACT_ATOMS: atom_id res chain seq x y z
N MET A 1 25.86 7.17 -1.48
CA MET A 1 26.64 6.03 -1.00
C MET A 1 26.47 6.01 0.51
N LEU A 2 25.71 5.05 1.04
CA LEU A 2 25.80 4.74 2.46
C LEU A 2 27.23 4.24 2.70
N ASP A 3 27.88 4.73 3.75
CA ASP A 3 29.20 4.29 4.16
C ASP A 3 29.15 2.78 4.46
N ASP A 4 30.07 2.01 3.87
CA ASP A 4 30.14 0.54 4.02
C ASP A 4 30.24 0.12 5.49
N ALA A 5 30.83 0.97 6.35
CA ALA A 5 30.87 0.74 7.78
C ALA A 5 29.47 0.79 8.44
N VAL A 6 28.58 1.65 7.95
CA VAL A 6 27.18 1.75 8.43
C VAL A 6 26.37 0.55 7.97
N ALA A 7 26.53 0.12 6.72
CA ALA A 7 25.84 -1.05 6.19
C ALA A 7 26.26 -2.34 6.94
N VAL A 8 27.55 -2.51 7.22
CA VAL A 8 28.07 -3.65 7.99
C VAL A 8 27.58 -3.64 9.44
N ASN A 9 27.45 -2.47 10.06
CA ASN A 9 26.93 -2.38 11.43
C ASN A 9 25.44 -2.68 11.50
N LEU A 10 24.65 -2.26 10.51
CA LEU A 10 23.22 -2.60 10.41
C LEU A 10 22.99 -4.11 10.25
N LEU A 11 23.79 -4.77 9.40
CA LEU A 11 23.74 -6.23 9.23
C LEU A 11 24.10 -6.96 10.54
N LYS A 12 25.14 -6.51 11.24
CA LYS A 12 25.51 -7.09 12.55
C LYS A 12 24.45 -6.89 13.63
N MET A 13 23.64 -5.84 13.53
CA MET A 13 22.54 -5.62 14.47
C MET A 13 21.39 -6.59 14.21
N ILE A 14 21.05 -6.86 12.94
CA ILE A 14 20.06 -7.86 12.55
C ILE A 14 20.45 -9.26 13.02
N ASP A 15 21.72 -9.64 12.87
CA ASP A 15 22.23 -10.95 13.28
C ASP A 15 22.35 -11.12 14.81
N SER A 16 21.92 -10.13 15.59
CA SER A 16 22.10 -10.13 17.05
C SER A 16 20.93 -10.69 17.86
N ASP A 17 19.88 -11.22 17.20
CA ASP A 17 18.67 -11.78 17.83
C ASP A 17 18.01 -10.82 18.84
N ARG A 18 18.05 -9.52 18.54
CA ARG A 18 17.56 -8.44 19.43
C ARG A 18 16.71 -7.45 18.66
N SER A 19 15.75 -6.87 19.37
CA SER A 19 14.95 -5.75 18.90
C SER A 19 15.82 -4.58 18.44
N ILE A 20 15.46 -3.99 17.31
CA ILE A 20 16.12 -2.82 16.74
C ILE A 20 15.08 -1.71 16.61
N ASN A 21 15.30 -0.62 17.35
CA ASN A 21 14.51 0.59 17.19
C ASN A 21 15.16 1.51 16.17
N LEU A 22 14.47 1.72 15.05
CA LEU A 22 14.83 2.68 14.04
C LEU A 22 13.87 3.86 14.10
N ASP A 23 14.37 4.99 14.59
CA ASP A 23 13.60 6.23 14.63
C ASP A 23 13.57 6.89 13.24
N ALA A 24 12.37 7.21 12.77
CA ALA A 24 12.21 8.07 11.61
C ALA A 24 12.64 9.49 11.96
N ASN A 25 13.45 10.10 11.09
CA ASN A 25 13.79 11.52 11.23
C ASN A 25 12.50 12.35 11.27
N VAL A 26 12.43 13.28 12.21
CA VAL A 26 11.34 14.25 12.30
C VAL A 26 11.28 15.02 10.97
N PRO A 27 10.12 15.05 10.28
CA PRO A 27 10.00 15.76 9.02
C PRO A 27 10.25 17.26 9.22
N SER A 28 10.85 17.91 8.22
CA SER A 28 11.05 19.37 8.22
C SER A 28 9.77 20.15 7.88
N TYR A 29 8.67 19.45 7.62
CA TYR A 29 7.37 20.01 7.31
C TYR A 29 6.40 19.78 8.48
N GLU A 30 5.33 20.57 8.52
CA GLU A 30 4.29 20.45 9.53
C GLU A 30 3.46 19.17 9.28
N ILE A 31 3.33 18.34 10.32
CA ILE A 31 2.38 17.22 10.33
C ILE A 31 1.02 17.78 10.71
N ARG A 32 0.04 17.61 9.84
CA ARG A 32 -1.35 18.00 10.06
C ARG A 32 -2.20 16.75 10.13
N LEU A 33 -2.86 16.57 11.27
CA LEU A 33 -3.84 15.53 11.50
C LEU A 33 -5.23 16.18 11.62
N LEU A 34 -6.19 15.62 10.90
CA LEU A 34 -7.58 16.01 10.93
C LEU A 34 -8.46 14.76 11.07
N GLY A 35 -9.46 14.83 11.95
CA GLY A 35 -10.33 13.70 12.28
C GLY A 35 -9.69 12.67 13.21
N GLU A 36 -10.41 11.57 13.41
CA GLU A 36 -9.96 10.41 14.18
C GLU A 36 -9.74 9.22 13.25
N LYS A 37 -8.73 8.40 13.53
CA LYS A 37 -8.42 7.26 12.67
C LYS A 37 -9.59 6.26 12.69
N GLY A 38 -10.08 5.89 11.51
CA GLY A 38 -11.17 4.92 11.38
C GLY A 38 -10.77 3.52 11.84
N ASN A 39 -11.77 2.75 12.31
CA ASN A 39 -11.61 1.40 12.85
C ASN A 39 -12.22 0.33 11.93
N ASN A 40 -12.16 0.49 10.60
CA ASN A 40 -12.57 -0.59 9.70
C ASN A 40 -12.06 -0.40 8.27
N LEU A 41 -11.49 -1.47 7.71
CA LEU A 41 -11.27 -1.67 6.29
C LEU A 41 -11.92 -3.00 5.88
N ASP A 42 -13.24 -3.01 5.73
CA ASP A 42 -13.98 -4.17 5.22
C ASP A 42 -13.53 -4.43 3.77
N ARG A 43 -12.63 -5.41 3.60
CA ARG A 43 -12.05 -5.72 2.29
C ARG A 43 -13.06 -6.45 1.42
N VAL A 44 -13.55 -5.72 0.43
CA VAL A 44 -14.36 -6.25 -0.68
C VAL A 44 -13.61 -6.10 -2.00
N GLN A 45 -13.97 -6.92 -2.99
CA GLN A 45 -13.36 -6.84 -4.31
C GLN A 45 -13.49 -5.42 -4.89
N LEU A 46 -12.47 -4.96 -5.62
CA LEU A 46 -12.42 -3.59 -6.15
C LEU A 46 -13.66 -3.20 -6.95
N SER A 47 -14.25 -4.12 -7.72
CA SER A 47 -15.46 -3.85 -8.51
C SER A 47 -16.70 -3.64 -7.64
N GLU A 48 -16.73 -4.18 -6.43
CA GLU A 48 -17.86 -4.12 -5.51
C GLU A 48 -17.71 -3.03 -4.44
N LEU A 49 -16.49 -2.50 -4.29
CA LEU A 49 -16.19 -1.42 -3.35
C LEU A 49 -16.95 -0.14 -3.73
N ASN A 50 -17.65 0.43 -2.74
CA ASN A 50 -18.62 1.52 -2.91
C ASN A 50 -18.32 2.77 -2.06
N THR A 51 -17.25 2.75 -1.25
CA THR A 51 -16.75 3.91 -0.50
C THR A 51 -16.46 5.08 -1.44
N TYR A 52 -16.62 6.33 -1.00
CA TYR A 52 -16.30 7.51 -1.84
C TYR A 52 -16.88 7.48 -3.27
N ALA A 53 -18.15 7.08 -3.43
CA ALA A 53 -18.78 6.82 -4.74
C ALA A 53 -18.60 7.95 -5.77
N ASN A 54 -18.63 9.21 -5.33
CA ASN A 54 -18.42 10.38 -6.19
C ASN A 54 -16.98 10.45 -6.71
N ALA A 55 -15.98 10.34 -5.83
CA ALA A 55 -14.57 10.31 -6.19
C ALA A 55 -14.27 9.14 -7.13
N ARG A 56 -14.76 7.94 -6.82
CA ARG A 56 -14.60 6.75 -7.67
C ARG A 56 -15.20 6.93 -9.06
N THR A 57 -16.38 7.55 -9.15
CA THR A 57 -17.01 7.86 -10.44
C THR A 57 -16.17 8.85 -11.25
N ALA A 58 -15.62 9.88 -10.60
CA ALA A 58 -14.73 10.83 -11.26
C ALA A 58 -13.43 10.16 -11.76
N ILE A 59 -12.85 9.25 -10.97
CA ILE A 59 -11.69 8.44 -11.36
C ILE A 59 -12.02 7.51 -12.52
N ASP A 60 -13.16 6.80 -12.46
CA ASP A 60 -13.64 5.94 -13.54
C ASP A 60 -13.76 6.74 -14.86
N ASN A 61 -14.30 7.95 -14.81
CA ASN A 61 -14.40 8.83 -15.98
C ASN A 61 -13.02 9.24 -16.51
N ALA A 62 -12.10 9.65 -15.65
CA ALA A 62 -10.74 10.04 -16.02
C ALA A 62 -9.96 8.90 -16.68
N LEU A 63 -10.21 7.66 -16.24
CA LEU A 63 -9.54 6.45 -16.71
C LEU A 63 -10.33 5.70 -17.80
N ASN A 64 -11.50 6.21 -18.19
CA ASN A 64 -12.44 5.57 -19.12
C ASN A 64 -12.80 4.13 -18.71
N ILE A 65 -13.05 3.93 -17.43
CA ILE A 65 -13.64 2.71 -16.86
C ILE A 65 -15.15 2.74 -17.09
N LYS A 66 -15.72 1.60 -17.47
CA LYS A 66 -17.15 1.47 -17.78
C LYS A 66 -17.78 0.41 -16.90
N LYS A 67 -19.08 0.57 -16.63
CA LYS A 67 -19.90 -0.49 -16.03
C LYS A 67 -19.95 -1.71 -16.97
N SER A 68 -20.04 -2.88 -16.37
CA SER A 68 -20.07 -4.18 -17.01
C SER A 68 -21.09 -5.06 -16.31
N ASN A 69 -21.79 -5.91 -17.07
CA ASN A 69 -22.72 -6.91 -16.53
C ASN A 69 -22.12 -8.32 -16.57
N ARG A 70 -20.78 -8.42 -16.60
CA ARG A 70 -20.06 -9.68 -16.65
C ARG A 70 -19.90 -10.25 -15.24
N SER A 71 -19.93 -11.56 -15.11
CA SER A 71 -19.81 -12.24 -13.81
C SER A 71 -18.44 -12.04 -13.16
N GLU A 72 -17.39 -11.81 -13.96
CA GLU A 72 -16.02 -11.65 -13.46
C GLU A 72 -15.76 -10.25 -12.89
N SER A 73 -16.55 -9.24 -13.28
CA SER A 73 -16.41 -7.86 -12.81
C SER A 73 -17.60 -6.98 -13.21
N SER A 74 -18.07 -6.18 -12.26
CA SER A 74 -19.05 -5.11 -12.49
C SER A 74 -18.48 -3.91 -13.28
N LYS A 75 -17.16 -3.89 -13.52
CA LYS A 75 -16.45 -2.83 -14.26
C LYS A 75 -15.47 -3.39 -15.28
N VAL A 76 -15.26 -2.65 -16.36
CA VAL A 76 -14.26 -2.96 -17.40
C VAL A 76 -13.40 -1.75 -17.69
N GLY A 77 -12.11 -1.99 -17.87
CA GLY A 77 -11.13 -0.98 -18.22
C GLY A 77 -9.75 -1.38 -17.73
N CYS A 78 -8.76 -0.50 -17.90
CA CYS A 78 -7.35 -0.84 -17.66
C CYS A 78 -7.02 -1.27 -16.22
N LEU A 79 -7.86 -0.91 -15.23
CA LEU A 79 -7.71 -1.32 -13.84
C LEU A 79 -8.29 -2.71 -13.53
N TYR A 80 -9.15 -3.24 -14.39
CA TYR A 80 -9.88 -4.51 -14.17
C TYR A 80 -9.34 -5.65 -15.04
N VAL A 81 -8.13 -5.49 -15.58
CA VAL A 81 -7.50 -6.48 -16.46
C VAL A 81 -6.22 -6.98 -15.81
N ILE A 82 -6.19 -8.28 -15.52
CA ILE A 82 -5.04 -9.04 -15.06
C ILE A 82 -4.44 -9.84 -16.23
N GLY A 83 -3.20 -10.31 -16.07
CA GLY A 83 -2.34 -10.84 -17.13
C GLY A 83 -3.03 -11.54 -18.32
N GLY A 84 -2.62 -11.19 -19.56
CA GLY A 84 -3.14 -11.80 -20.78
C GLY A 84 -4.58 -11.42 -21.13
N ASP A 85 -4.99 -10.19 -20.82
CA ASP A 85 -6.32 -9.61 -21.08
C ASP A 85 -7.49 -10.24 -20.27
N LYS A 86 -7.18 -10.95 -19.17
CA LYS A 86 -8.20 -11.54 -18.30
C LYS A 86 -8.88 -10.46 -17.47
N LEU A 87 -10.21 -10.37 -17.57
CA LEU A 87 -11.03 -9.49 -16.73
C LEU A 87 -11.11 -10.04 -15.30
N SER A 88 -11.04 -9.17 -14.31
CA SER A 88 -11.26 -9.49 -12.89
C SER A 88 -11.82 -8.28 -12.16
N GLY A 89 -12.78 -8.49 -11.26
CA GLY A 89 -13.28 -7.49 -10.31
C GLY A 89 -12.42 -7.41 -9.05
N ASN A 90 -11.60 -8.43 -8.83
CA ASN A 90 -10.69 -8.57 -7.70
C ASN A 90 -9.25 -8.18 -8.09
N THR A 91 -9.05 -6.98 -8.65
CA THR A 91 -7.73 -6.48 -9.01
C THR A 91 -7.11 -5.64 -7.91
N CYS A 92 -5.79 -5.52 -7.95
CA CYS A 92 -5.00 -4.70 -7.02
C CYS A 92 -4.15 -3.67 -7.77
N LEU A 93 -3.49 -2.77 -7.03
CA LEU A 93 -2.74 -1.65 -7.62
C LEU A 93 -1.61 -2.13 -8.54
N VAL A 94 -0.94 -3.24 -8.20
CA VAL A 94 0.15 -3.77 -9.04
C VAL A 94 -0.36 -4.26 -10.40
N ASP A 95 -1.59 -4.76 -10.50
CA ASP A 95 -2.20 -5.16 -11.78
C ASP A 95 -2.34 -3.95 -12.70
N ALA A 96 -2.83 -2.83 -12.16
CA ALA A 96 -2.92 -1.58 -12.88
C ALA A 96 -1.53 -1.07 -13.31
N LEU A 97 -0.55 -1.06 -12.40
CA LEU A 97 0.81 -0.60 -12.72
C LEU A 97 1.52 -1.48 -13.77
N ARG A 98 1.17 -2.77 -13.85
CA ARG A 98 1.64 -3.68 -14.92
C ARG A 98 0.86 -3.53 -16.22
N ASN A 99 -0.34 -2.94 -16.18
CA ASN A 99 -1.13 -2.69 -17.36
C ASN A 99 -0.51 -1.57 -18.20
N LYS A 100 -0.01 -1.93 -19.39
CA LYS A 100 0.66 -0.99 -20.31
C LYS A 100 -0.24 0.18 -20.72
N ALA A 101 -1.55 -0.05 -20.87
CA ALA A 101 -2.51 1.00 -21.23
C ALA A 101 -2.69 1.97 -20.06
N PHE A 102 -2.88 1.45 -18.83
CA PHE A 102 -2.89 2.30 -17.63
C PHE A 102 -1.63 3.16 -17.54
N TYR A 103 -0.46 2.52 -17.55
CA TYR A 103 0.80 3.23 -17.35
C TYR A 103 1.06 4.29 -18.43
N ARG A 104 1.00 3.92 -19.72
CA ARG A 104 1.43 4.80 -20.81
C ARG A 104 0.41 5.86 -21.21
N LYS A 105 -0.89 5.59 -21.04
CA LYS A 105 -1.95 6.49 -21.50
C LYS A 105 -2.48 7.37 -20.38
N TYR A 106 -2.57 6.83 -19.16
CA TYR A 106 -3.25 7.49 -18.05
C TYR A 106 -2.25 7.95 -16.99
N TRP A 107 -1.44 7.03 -16.45
CA TRP A 107 -0.54 7.33 -15.34
C TRP A 107 0.56 8.35 -15.68
N THR A 108 1.07 8.35 -16.91
CA THR A 108 2.07 9.32 -17.39
C THR A 108 1.46 10.60 -17.97
N SER A 109 0.13 10.72 -18.09
CA SER A 109 -0.51 11.94 -18.59
C SER A 109 -0.71 12.94 -17.44
N ASN A 110 -0.18 14.15 -17.61
CA ASN A 110 -0.35 15.24 -16.65
C ASN A 110 -1.82 15.66 -16.53
N GLU A 111 -2.55 15.61 -17.63
CA GLU A 111 -3.98 15.95 -17.71
C GLU A 111 -4.79 14.95 -16.88
N VAL A 112 -4.57 13.64 -17.10
CA VAL A 112 -5.26 12.60 -16.35
C VAL A 112 -4.90 12.68 -14.87
N ARG A 113 -3.62 12.86 -14.52
CA ARG A 113 -3.20 13.01 -13.12
C ARG A 113 -3.89 14.20 -12.44
N LYS A 114 -4.07 15.33 -13.13
CA LYS A 114 -4.83 16.48 -12.61
C LYS A 114 -6.29 16.13 -12.33
N GLU A 115 -6.93 15.36 -13.20
CA GLU A 115 -8.30 14.91 -12.96
C GLU A 115 -8.39 13.91 -11.79
N LEU A 116 -7.41 13.02 -11.63
CA LEU A 116 -7.33 12.14 -10.46
C LEU A 116 -7.16 12.94 -9.16
N MET A 117 -6.24 13.92 -9.14
CA MET A 117 -6.04 14.77 -7.97
C MET A 117 -7.30 15.54 -7.59
N LYS A 118 -8.02 16.11 -8.57
CA LYS A 118 -9.32 16.77 -8.32
C LYS A 118 -10.38 15.80 -7.82
N ALA A 119 -10.40 14.56 -8.30
CA ALA A 119 -11.36 13.57 -7.83
C ALA A 119 -11.20 13.27 -6.33
N ALA A 120 -9.97 13.31 -5.81
CA ALA A 120 -9.69 13.08 -4.39
C ALA A 120 -10.35 14.11 -3.46
N THR A 121 -10.59 15.35 -3.93
CA THR A 121 -11.27 16.37 -3.13
C THR A 121 -12.76 16.05 -2.90
N GLN A 122 -13.29 15.02 -3.58
CA GLN A 122 -14.65 14.52 -3.35
C GLN A 122 -14.69 13.39 -2.32
N ALA A 123 -13.53 12.87 -1.91
CA ALA A 123 -13.38 11.85 -0.88
C ALA A 123 -12.93 12.47 0.45
N TYR A 124 -12.00 13.42 0.41
CA TYR A 124 -11.35 13.95 1.61
C TYR A 124 -11.41 15.46 1.71
N THR A 125 -11.54 15.96 2.94
CA THR A 125 -11.67 17.38 3.26
C THR A 125 -10.33 18.10 3.37
N ASP A 126 -9.24 17.39 3.63
CA ASP A 126 -7.88 17.91 3.79
C ASP A 126 -7.06 17.90 2.48
N VAL A 127 -7.67 17.48 1.37
CA VAL A 127 -7.01 17.34 0.06
C VAL A 127 -7.28 18.55 -0.84
N THR A 128 -6.22 19.10 -1.44
CA THR A 128 -6.27 20.33 -2.24
C THR A 128 -6.53 20.11 -3.73
N GLY A 129 -6.27 18.91 -4.24
CA GLY A 129 -6.47 18.53 -5.64
C GLY A 129 -5.36 18.99 -6.59
N VAL A 130 -4.20 19.41 -6.09
CA VAL A 130 -3.12 19.97 -6.93
C VAL A 130 -1.73 19.37 -6.69
N ASP A 131 -1.54 18.59 -5.63
CA ASP A 131 -0.24 18.06 -5.20
C ASP A 131 -0.16 16.52 -5.25
N ASN A 132 1.04 15.99 -5.01
CA ASN A 132 1.23 14.54 -5.01
C ASN A 132 0.45 13.83 -3.90
N ASN A 133 0.18 14.50 -2.77
CA ASN A 133 -0.67 13.94 -1.71
C ASN A 133 -2.09 13.73 -2.23
N SER A 134 -2.61 14.66 -3.04
CA SER A 134 -3.89 14.54 -3.72
C SER A 134 -3.93 13.35 -4.69
N LEU A 135 -2.81 13.02 -5.34
CA LEU A 135 -2.72 11.84 -6.20
C LEU A 135 -2.72 10.55 -5.38
N MET A 136 -2.01 10.51 -4.24
CA MET A 136 -2.02 9.35 -3.35
C MET A 136 -3.41 9.16 -2.72
N ALA A 137 -4.08 10.25 -2.33
CA ALA A 137 -5.44 10.24 -1.85
C ALA A 137 -6.42 9.68 -2.89
N ALA A 138 -6.27 10.06 -4.17
CA ALA A 138 -7.08 9.49 -5.25
C ALA A 138 -6.92 7.97 -5.38
N ILE A 139 -5.69 7.47 -5.20
CA ILE A 139 -5.42 6.02 -5.22
C ILE A 139 -6.06 5.36 -4.00
N ASN A 140 -5.92 5.96 -2.80
CA ASN A 140 -6.54 5.41 -1.60
C ASN A 140 -8.06 5.36 -1.71
N ALA A 141 -8.71 6.45 -2.13
CA ALA A 141 -10.16 6.50 -2.31
C ALA A 141 -10.67 5.47 -3.34
N TYR A 142 -9.83 5.05 -4.29
CA TYR A 142 -10.20 4.05 -5.29
C TYR A 142 -9.96 2.62 -4.84
N TYR A 143 -8.83 2.34 -4.17
CA TYR A 143 -8.42 0.98 -3.83
C TYR A 143 -8.62 0.61 -2.36
N ASP A 144 -8.94 1.57 -1.48
CA ASP A 144 -9.14 1.39 -0.04
C ASP A 144 -7.94 0.70 0.64
N LEU A 145 -6.75 1.30 0.43
CA LEU A 145 -5.48 0.68 0.81
C LEU A 145 -5.11 0.96 2.28
N MET A 146 -5.47 2.13 2.78
CA MET A 146 -5.13 2.64 4.11
C MET A 146 -6.38 3.11 4.84
N GLN A 147 -6.36 3.01 6.17
CA GLN A 147 -7.44 3.50 7.03
C GLN A 147 -7.54 5.02 6.88
N ASP A 148 -8.71 5.48 6.49
CA ASP A 148 -9.02 6.90 6.45
C ASP A 148 -9.36 7.42 7.85
N TYR A 149 -9.27 8.75 8.01
CA TYR A 149 -9.71 9.41 9.22
C TYR A 149 -11.14 9.91 9.01
N ILE A 150 -11.96 9.77 10.04
CA ILE A 150 -13.37 10.12 10.05
C ILE A 150 -13.61 11.36 10.93
N ASP A 151 -14.75 12.00 10.71
CA ASP A 151 -15.20 13.18 11.47
C ASP A 151 -14.15 14.32 11.55
N PRO A 152 -13.71 14.88 10.40
CA PRO A 152 -14.22 14.66 9.03
C PRO A 152 -13.39 13.65 8.21
N ASP A 153 -13.96 13.18 7.09
CA ASP A 153 -13.25 12.36 6.10
C ASP A 153 -11.93 13.04 5.67
N SER A 154 -10.80 12.44 6.04
CA SER A 154 -9.47 13.02 5.87
C SER A 154 -8.43 11.96 5.49
N PHE A 155 -7.54 12.30 4.55
CA PHE A 155 -6.47 11.42 4.09
C PHE A 155 -5.22 11.51 4.96
N ASN A 156 -4.96 12.66 5.57
CA ASN A 156 -3.80 12.93 6.43
C ASN A 156 -2.45 12.63 5.76
N GLY A 157 -2.29 13.05 4.49
CA GLY A 157 -1.10 12.76 3.68
C GLY A 157 0.23 13.38 4.14
N THR A 158 0.24 14.10 5.26
CA THR A 158 1.47 14.60 5.92
C THR A 158 1.87 13.77 7.15
N SER A 159 1.01 12.84 7.58
CA SER A 159 1.32 11.92 8.67
C SER A 159 2.31 10.84 8.22
N SER A 160 3.08 10.33 9.18
CA SER A 160 3.96 9.18 8.94
C SER A 160 3.17 7.90 9.15
N LEU A 161 3.42 6.90 8.31
CA LEU A 161 2.90 5.56 8.52
C LEU A 161 3.77 4.82 9.54
N THR A 162 3.13 4.04 10.38
CA THR A 162 3.74 2.96 11.16
C THR A 162 4.21 1.83 10.25
N ARG A 163 5.06 0.93 10.74
CA ARG A 163 5.46 -0.28 9.99
C ARG A 163 4.26 -1.17 9.71
N GLU A 164 3.37 -1.34 10.69
CA GLU A 164 2.10 -2.04 10.52
C GLU A 164 1.29 -1.52 9.33
N GLU A 165 1.02 -0.22 9.29
CA GLU A 165 0.24 0.40 8.21
C GLU A 165 0.93 0.25 6.85
N PHE A 166 2.25 0.40 6.82
CA PHE A 166 3.01 0.27 5.58
C PHE A 166 3.04 -1.17 5.09
N TYR A 167 3.19 -2.16 5.98
CA TYR A 167 3.25 -3.58 5.61
C TYR A 167 1.89 -4.02 5.06
N ALA A 168 0.80 -3.63 5.75
CA ALA A 168 -0.55 -3.86 5.25
C ALA A 168 -0.80 -3.17 3.90
N LEU A 169 -0.36 -1.92 3.71
CA LEU A 169 -0.45 -1.19 2.45
C LEU A 169 0.26 -1.95 1.31
N VAL A 170 1.49 -2.44 1.55
CA VAL A 170 2.26 -3.20 0.56
C VAL A 170 1.51 -4.46 0.16
N TYR A 171 1.05 -5.26 1.12
CA TYR A 171 0.28 -6.47 0.84
C TYR A 171 -0.98 -6.17 0.02
N LYS A 172 -1.80 -5.19 0.44
CA LYS A 172 -3.04 -4.78 -0.24
C LYS A 172 -2.79 -4.23 -1.65
N SER A 173 -1.63 -3.63 -1.88
CA SER A 173 -1.26 -3.10 -3.21
C SER A 173 -0.86 -4.21 -4.20
N GLU A 174 -0.37 -5.34 -3.69
CA GLU A 174 0.17 -6.44 -4.50
C GLU A 174 -0.81 -7.62 -4.65
N HIS A 175 -1.85 -7.69 -3.82
CA HIS A 175 -2.82 -8.78 -3.79
C HIS A 175 -4.27 -8.27 -3.79
N GLY A 176 -5.14 -8.98 -4.52
CA GLY A 176 -6.58 -8.79 -4.44
C GLY A 176 -7.12 -9.19 -3.06
N VAL A 177 -8.44 -9.18 -2.91
CA VAL A 177 -9.11 -9.71 -1.71
C VAL A 177 -9.05 -11.22 -1.74
N GLU A 178 -8.52 -11.81 -0.67
CA GLU A 178 -8.50 -13.24 -0.42
C GLU A 178 -8.70 -13.48 1.08
N GLU A 179 -9.06 -14.71 1.42
CA GLU A 179 -9.20 -15.13 2.81
C GLU A 179 -7.81 -15.46 3.36
N LEU A 180 -7.49 -14.89 4.51
CA LEU A 180 -6.21 -15.07 5.19
C LEU A 180 -6.45 -15.68 6.57
N GLU A 181 -5.46 -16.41 7.06
CA GLU A 181 -5.43 -16.94 8.41
C GLU A 181 -4.40 -16.16 9.21
N LEU A 182 -4.77 -15.69 10.42
CA LEU A 182 -3.84 -14.98 11.29
C LEU A 182 -2.73 -15.93 11.75
N ASP A 183 -1.48 -15.49 11.62
CA ASP A 183 -0.35 -16.13 12.27
C ASP A 183 -0.27 -15.67 13.74
N GLU A 184 -0.68 -16.55 14.66
CA GLU A 184 -0.63 -16.28 16.11
C GLU A 184 0.79 -15.96 16.59
N PHE A 185 1.82 -16.57 16.01
CA PHE A 185 3.21 -16.28 16.39
C PHE A 185 3.61 -14.86 16.01
N PHE A 186 3.23 -14.43 14.80
CA PHE A 186 3.46 -13.05 14.37
C PHE A 186 2.68 -12.08 15.26
N ALA A 187 1.39 -12.33 15.49
CA ALA A 187 0.53 -11.48 16.31
C ALA A 187 1.09 -11.30 17.73
N ASP A 188 1.52 -12.39 18.38
CA ASP A 188 2.12 -12.34 19.71
C ASP A 188 3.43 -11.53 19.72
N ALA A 189 4.28 -11.69 18.71
CA ALA A 189 5.57 -10.99 18.62
C ALA A 189 5.41 -9.46 18.48
N VAL A 190 4.34 -9.00 17.84
CA VAL A 190 4.08 -7.58 17.58
C VAL A 190 3.12 -6.92 18.56
N GLY A 191 2.80 -7.58 19.68
CA GLY A 191 1.99 -7.03 20.76
C GLY A 191 0.47 -7.22 20.59
N GLY A 192 0.06 -8.16 19.75
CA GLY A 192 -1.33 -8.59 19.58
C GLY A 192 -1.93 -8.27 18.20
N GLU A 193 -3.11 -8.85 17.98
CA GLU A 193 -3.88 -8.66 16.75
C GLU A 193 -4.48 -7.25 16.65
N THR A 194 -4.39 -6.68 15.45
CA THR A 194 -5.19 -5.55 14.99
C THR A 194 -5.82 -5.89 13.64
N GLU A 195 -6.68 -5.02 13.12
CA GLU A 195 -7.23 -5.11 11.76
C GLU A 195 -6.17 -5.18 10.65
N LEU A 196 -4.95 -4.71 10.91
CA LEU A 196 -3.87 -4.66 9.93
C LEU A 196 -2.86 -5.79 10.11
N THR A 197 -2.80 -6.43 11.29
CA THR A 197 -1.84 -7.50 11.61
C THR A 197 -1.89 -8.64 10.59
N ILE A 198 -3.09 -9.10 10.21
CA ILE A 198 -3.28 -10.20 9.25
C ILE A 198 -2.71 -9.91 7.86
N TYR A 199 -2.61 -8.63 7.47
CA TYR A 199 -2.02 -8.24 6.19
C TYR A 199 -0.53 -7.97 6.32
N ALA A 200 -0.10 -7.44 7.47
CA ALA A 200 1.29 -7.11 7.72
C ALA A 200 2.17 -8.37 7.82
N GLN A 201 1.64 -9.47 8.36
CA GLN A 201 2.35 -10.75 8.49
C GLN A 201 2.84 -11.27 7.13
N GLU A 202 2.06 -11.06 6.06
CA GLU A 202 2.32 -11.60 4.71
C GLU A 202 3.52 -10.96 4.02
N VAL A 203 4.08 -9.88 4.60
CA VAL A 203 5.23 -9.18 4.03
C VAL A 203 6.38 -8.99 5.01
N ASP A 204 6.26 -9.48 6.25
CA ASP A 204 7.31 -9.38 7.28
C ASP A 204 8.64 -9.96 6.80
N GLU A 205 8.60 -11.09 6.08
CA GLU A 205 9.80 -11.74 5.55
C GLU A 205 10.63 -10.88 4.58
N TYR A 206 10.00 -9.86 3.98
CA TYR A 206 10.66 -8.91 3.08
C TYR A 206 11.10 -7.63 3.80
N GLY A 207 10.72 -7.48 5.06
CA GLY A 207 11.08 -6.36 5.92
C GLY A 207 12.58 -6.32 6.21
N PHE A 208 13.08 -5.11 6.48
CA PHE A 208 14.42 -4.97 7.06
C PHE A 208 14.44 -5.46 8.51
N LEU A 209 13.36 -5.19 9.24
CA LEU A 209 13.06 -5.78 10.54
C LEU A 209 12.06 -6.92 10.33
N SER A 210 12.19 -7.99 11.11
CA SER A 210 11.32 -9.16 11.03
C SER A 210 11.11 -9.80 12.41
N VAL A 211 9.98 -10.48 12.58
CA VAL A 211 9.74 -11.28 13.79
C VAL A 211 10.66 -12.51 13.83
N LEU A 212 11.06 -13.05 12.67
CA LEU A 212 11.87 -14.28 12.57
C LEU A 212 13.28 -14.09 13.15
N ASN A 213 13.86 -12.91 12.96
CA ASN A 213 15.17 -12.55 13.52
C ASN A 213 15.06 -11.71 14.82
N LYS A 214 13.84 -11.59 15.38
CA LYS A 214 13.52 -10.86 16.62
C LYS A 214 13.88 -9.37 16.59
N SER A 215 14.13 -8.82 15.41
CA SER A 215 14.45 -7.38 15.28
C SER A 215 13.21 -6.51 15.25
N LEU A 216 12.05 -7.09 14.91
CA LEU A 216 10.74 -6.47 15.02
C LEU A 216 10.02 -6.96 16.28
N ASP A 217 9.56 -6.02 17.09
CA ASP A 217 8.73 -6.24 18.28
C ASP A 217 7.53 -5.27 18.28
N GLU A 218 6.72 -5.28 19.34
CA GLU A 218 5.59 -4.36 19.53
C GLU A 218 5.96 -2.88 19.31
N VAL A 219 7.07 -2.44 19.90
CA VAL A 219 7.50 -1.03 19.84
C VAL A 219 7.92 -0.67 18.42
N GLY A 220 8.74 -1.51 17.79
CA GLY A 220 9.20 -1.32 16.42
C GLY A 220 8.04 -1.35 15.42
N PHE A 221 7.09 -2.27 15.59
CA PHE A 221 5.96 -2.48 14.69
C PHE A 221 4.98 -1.30 14.69
N LYS A 222 4.69 -0.74 15.86
CA LYS A 222 3.87 0.48 16.00
C LYS A 222 4.65 1.77 15.74
N GLY A 223 5.97 1.68 15.64
CA GLY A 223 6.84 2.81 15.30
C GLY A 223 6.74 3.22 13.84
N SER A 224 7.05 4.50 13.55
CA SER A 224 7.08 5.04 12.20
C SER A 224 8.08 4.30 11.31
N ILE A 225 7.67 3.98 10.08
CA ILE A 225 8.58 3.40 9.08
C ILE A 225 9.50 4.48 8.50
N THR A 226 10.78 4.15 8.32
CA THR A 226 11.71 5.04 7.61
C THR A 226 11.58 4.89 6.09
N ARG A 227 11.98 5.93 5.35
CA ARG A 227 12.06 5.86 3.87
C ARG A 227 13.00 4.75 3.38
N ALA A 228 14.06 4.44 4.12
CA ALA A 228 15.01 3.40 3.76
C ALA A 228 14.38 2.02 3.85
N GLU A 229 13.65 1.74 4.94
CA GLU A 229 12.89 0.49 5.11
C GLU A 229 11.82 0.34 4.04
N ALA A 230 11.04 1.40 3.77
CA ALA A 230 10.01 1.40 2.73
C ALA A 230 10.59 1.09 1.33
N ILE A 231 11.76 1.64 1.00
CA ILE A 231 12.45 1.33 -0.27
C ILE A 231 12.96 -0.11 -0.27
N PHE A 232 13.55 -0.58 0.84
CA PHE A 232 14.13 -1.91 0.96
C PHE A 232 13.10 -3.00 0.65
N ILE A 233 11.95 -2.99 1.34
CA ILE A 233 10.90 -3.99 1.16
C ILE A 233 10.34 -4.00 -0.28
N CYS A 234 10.13 -2.83 -0.88
CA CYS A 234 9.67 -2.72 -2.26
C CYS A 234 10.68 -3.30 -3.26
N CYS A 235 11.98 -3.13 -3.01
CA CYS A 235 13.05 -3.71 -3.82
C CYS A 235 13.12 -5.24 -3.66
N ILE A 236 13.05 -5.76 -2.43
CA ILE A 236 13.11 -7.21 -2.18
C ILE A 236 11.93 -7.93 -2.84
N ILE A 237 10.70 -7.46 -2.64
CA ILE A 237 9.50 -8.03 -3.29
C ILE A 237 9.65 -8.02 -4.81
N LYS A 238 10.22 -6.95 -5.37
CA LYS A 238 10.45 -6.87 -6.82
C LYS A 238 11.47 -7.90 -7.30
N LEU A 239 12.55 -8.11 -6.54
CA LEU A 239 13.61 -9.06 -6.87
C LEU A 239 13.09 -10.50 -6.79
N ASP A 240 12.33 -10.85 -5.76
CA ASP A 240 11.74 -12.18 -5.62
C ASP A 240 10.82 -12.54 -6.81
N LYS A 241 9.96 -11.59 -7.21
CA LYS A 241 9.09 -11.75 -8.41
C LYS A 241 9.85 -11.86 -9.73
N VAL A 242 11.13 -11.47 -9.76
CA VAL A 242 12.02 -11.69 -10.91
C VAL A 242 12.69 -13.06 -10.78
N ALA A 243 13.19 -13.42 -9.60
CA ALA A 243 13.84 -14.70 -9.34
C ALA A 243 12.92 -15.89 -9.62
N THR A 244 11.66 -15.82 -9.17
CA THR A 244 10.61 -16.83 -9.44
C THR A 244 10.26 -16.97 -10.92
N LYS A 245 10.59 -15.98 -11.77
CA LYS A 245 10.37 -16.01 -13.23
C LYS A 245 11.58 -16.48 -14.03
N ILE A 246 12.72 -16.75 -13.40
CA ILE A 246 13.90 -17.32 -14.06
C ILE A 246 13.83 -18.84 -13.84
N PRO A 247 13.41 -19.65 -14.83
CA PRO A 247 13.48 -21.09 -14.69
C PRO A 247 14.95 -21.49 -14.68
N HIS A 248 15.38 -22.20 -13.64
CA HIS A 248 16.61 -23.01 -13.55
C HIS A 248 17.80 -22.55 -14.41
N PHE A 249 18.55 -21.54 -13.96
CA PHE A 249 19.89 -21.26 -14.49
C PHE A 249 21.04 -21.72 -13.58
N CYS A 250 20.74 -22.50 -12.53
CA CYS A 250 21.74 -23.27 -11.80
C CYS A 250 21.49 -24.77 -12.03
N LYS A 251 22.05 -25.29 -13.11
CA LYS A 251 22.59 -26.66 -13.20
C LYS A 251 24.05 -26.54 -13.59
#